data_AF-A0A024TSG1-F1
#
_entry.id   AF-A0A024TSG1-F1
#
_cell.length_a   1.000
_cell.length_b   1.000
_cell.length_c   1.000
_cell.angle_alpha   90.00
_cell.angle_beta   90.00
_cell.angle_gamma   90.00
#
_symmetry.space_group_name_H-M   'P 1'
#
loop_
_entity.id
_entity.type
_entity.pdbx_description
1 polymer ?
#
loop_
_entity_poly.entity_id
_entity_poly.type
_entity_poly.pdbx_seq_one_letter_code
_entity_poly.pdbx_strand_id
1 'polypeptide(L)'
;MHRASEPYVLRIDGRTFPVYVMDGTGDQRMKVTIVSVSTRTEHVLHVPETAVSILASAAKCDVTSDSFKEFLVGHICLRKDERTTKDTFVLGQTRFVERPFDATHLLVSDVAETMPRRMVADLSEVLRQLSDQRCFQERQIWSNQQLFDAIVNGFEQLHLLATHCMQQEAVVAKLVKDVDKWKAAAIERTRRTDSALHEHQRTLDQLESFAMSTQQTIRTLDSQIHDHSTAMTAMRQDLESAWKMRQQTMELEAERSRKEWSDFRMDNKRHMERIKDAFSLLNEAQSRTSKHVTNVAGEVSELGRFKEHVAHNGQLLAEVRQAYVEVSHHPFVKDHGHCVKELMR
;
A
#
# COMPACT_ATOMS: atom_id res chain seq x y z
N MET A 1 4.51 -43.94 8.54
CA MET A 1 4.66 -43.84 10.01
C MET A 1 3.81 -42.67 10.48
N HIS A 2 2.62 -42.96 11.04
CA HIS A 2 1.73 -41.92 11.55
C HIS A 2 2.34 -41.37 12.84
N ARG A 3 2.72 -40.08 12.84
CA ARG A 3 3.03 -39.35 14.08
C ARG A 3 1.79 -39.44 14.97
N ALA A 4 1.93 -39.96 16.18
CA ALA A 4 0.88 -39.86 17.18
C ALA A 4 0.72 -38.37 17.52
N SER A 5 -0.30 -37.74 16.96
CA SER A 5 -0.74 -36.39 17.35
C SER A 5 -1.22 -36.43 18.80
N GLU A 6 -0.87 -35.40 19.57
CA GLU A 6 -1.40 -35.23 20.92
C GLU A 6 -2.94 -35.19 20.87
N PRO A 7 -3.64 -35.84 21.82
CA PRO A 7 -5.10 -35.87 21.81
C PRO A 7 -5.68 -34.48 22.11
N TYR A 8 -6.70 -34.08 21.35
CA TYR A 8 -7.53 -32.94 21.71
C TYR A 8 -8.37 -33.28 22.94
N VAL A 9 -8.75 -32.28 23.72
CA VAL A 9 -9.54 -32.49 24.95
C VAL A 9 -10.95 -31.95 24.73
N LEU A 10 -11.93 -32.86 24.71
CA LEU A 10 -13.34 -32.52 24.71
C LEU A 10 -13.86 -32.40 26.15
N ARG A 11 -14.48 -31.28 26.49
CA ARG A 11 -15.09 -31.02 27.80
C ARG A 11 -16.60 -30.88 27.66
N ILE A 12 -17.35 -31.85 28.17
CA ILE A 12 -18.83 -31.83 28.17
C ILE A 12 -19.31 -32.29 29.55
N ASP A 13 -20.28 -31.57 30.12
CA ASP A 13 -20.90 -31.87 31.43
C ASP A 13 -19.88 -32.11 32.55
N GLY A 14 -18.79 -31.32 32.56
CA GLY A 14 -17.72 -31.41 33.56
C GLY A 14 -16.79 -32.61 33.43
N ARG A 15 -16.96 -33.45 32.40
CA ARG A 15 -16.08 -34.60 32.08
C ARG A 15 -15.15 -34.27 30.93
N THR A 16 -13.94 -34.82 30.98
CA THR A 16 -12.92 -34.67 29.94
C THR A 16 -12.74 -35.97 29.16
N PHE A 17 -12.84 -35.89 27.83
CA PHE A 17 -12.63 -37.02 26.93
C PHE A 17 -11.48 -36.70 25.97
N PRO A 18 -10.46 -37.57 25.84
CA PRO A 18 -9.46 -37.43 24.80
C PRO A 18 -10.06 -37.75 23.43
N VAL A 19 -9.77 -36.90 22.45
CA VAL A 19 -10.26 -36.98 21.08
C VAL A 19 -9.08 -37.05 20.12
N TYR A 20 -9.06 -38.10 19.30
CA TYR A 20 -8.08 -38.30 18.24
C TYR A 20 -8.73 -37.99 16.90
N VAL A 21 -8.17 -37.02 16.20
CA VAL A 21 -8.55 -36.68 14.83
C VAL A 21 -7.45 -37.19 13.91
N MET A 22 -7.79 -38.12 13.03
CA MET A 22 -6.86 -38.71 12.08
C MET A 22 -7.38 -38.49 10.66
N ASP A 23 -6.45 -38.21 9.74
CA ASP A 23 -6.77 -38.17 8.32
C ASP A 23 -7.15 -39.59 7.86
N GLY A 24 -8.28 -39.69 7.17
CA GLY A 24 -8.80 -40.95 6.65
C GLY A 24 -8.20 -41.30 5.29
N THR A 25 -8.44 -42.53 4.84
CA THR A 25 -8.00 -43.05 3.53
C THR A 25 -9.21 -43.38 2.66
N GLY A 26 -9.25 -42.93 1.40
CA GLY A 26 -10.35 -43.16 0.45
C GLY A 26 -11.47 -42.12 0.55
N ASP A 27 -12.74 -42.51 0.32
CA ASP A 27 -13.93 -41.63 0.35
C ASP A 27 -14.23 -40.99 1.73
N GLN A 28 -13.54 -41.44 2.78
CA GLN A 28 -13.61 -40.91 4.13
C GLN A 28 -12.36 -40.10 4.40
N ARG A 29 -12.50 -38.77 4.40
CA ARG A 29 -11.35 -37.86 4.55
C ARG A 29 -10.85 -37.74 5.99
N MET A 30 -11.69 -38.06 6.99
CA MET A 30 -11.32 -37.87 8.39
C MET A 30 -12.02 -38.85 9.32
N LYS A 31 -11.28 -39.37 10.31
CA LYS A 31 -11.76 -40.22 11.39
C LYS A 31 -11.60 -39.48 12.72
N VAL A 32 -12.71 -39.30 13.43
CA VAL A 32 -12.74 -38.72 14.78
C VAL A 32 -13.03 -39.84 15.78
N THR A 33 -12.17 -40.00 16.77
CA THR A 33 -12.28 -41.04 17.81
C THR A 33 -12.28 -40.40 19.19
N ILE A 34 -13.34 -40.60 19.97
CA ILE A 34 -13.46 -40.14 21.35
C ILE A 34 -13.30 -41.36 22.25
N VAL A 35 -12.40 -41.31 23.22
CA VAL A 35 -12.15 -42.45 24.13
C VAL A 35 -12.81 -42.19 25.48
N SER A 36 -13.71 -43.09 25.88
CA SER A 36 -14.28 -43.10 27.22
C SER A 36 -13.62 -44.19 28.06
N VAL A 37 -12.62 -43.78 28.85
CA VAL A 37 -11.81 -44.70 29.67
C VAL A 37 -12.65 -45.40 30.74
N SER A 38 -13.59 -44.68 31.36
CA SER A 38 -14.44 -45.22 32.43
C SER A 38 -15.35 -46.35 31.95
N THR A 39 -15.77 -46.32 30.69
CA THR A 39 -16.68 -47.32 30.10
C THR A 39 -15.98 -48.30 29.17
N ARG A 40 -14.66 -48.15 28.94
CA ARG A 40 -13.87 -48.94 27.98
C ARG A 40 -14.48 -48.95 26.57
N THR A 41 -15.01 -47.80 26.17
CA THR A 41 -15.63 -47.61 24.85
C THR A 41 -14.94 -46.52 24.05
N GLU A 42 -14.73 -46.78 22.77
CA GLU A 42 -14.34 -45.81 21.77
C GLU A 42 -15.57 -45.42 20.96
N HIS A 43 -15.75 -44.13 20.74
CA HIS A 43 -16.80 -43.58 19.90
C HIS A 43 -16.14 -43.08 18.62
N VAL A 44 -16.46 -43.69 17.49
CA VAL A 44 -15.81 -43.42 16.21
C VAL A 44 -16.81 -42.81 15.23
N LEU A 45 -16.41 -41.73 14.59
CA LEU A 45 -17.13 -41.13 13.47
C LEU A 45 -16.19 -41.00 12.27
N HIS A 46 -16.65 -41.48 11.12
CA HIS A 46 -16.01 -41.25 9.84
C HIS A 46 -16.75 -40.14 9.10
N VAL A 47 -16.04 -39.05 8.79
CA VAL A 47 -16.61 -37.89 8.10
C VAL A 47 -16.26 -37.99 6.61
N PRO A 48 -17.27 -38.02 5.71
CA PRO A 48 -17.05 -38.05 4.27
C PRO A 48 -16.28 -36.81 3.78
N GLU A 49 -15.51 -36.94 2.71
CA GLU A 49 -14.73 -35.83 2.13
C GLU A 49 -15.57 -34.58 1.84
N THR A 50 -16.77 -34.77 1.28
CA THR A 50 -17.69 -33.68 0.96
C THR A 50 -18.10 -32.90 2.21
N ALA A 51 -18.41 -33.58 3.31
CA ALA A 51 -18.76 -32.96 4.58
C ALA A 51 -17.56 -32.24 5.22
N VAL A 52 -16.35 -32.81 5.14
CA VAL A 52 -15.13 -32.17 5.64
C VAL A 52 -14.85 -30.86 4.88
N SER A 53 -14.95 -30.86 3.55
CA SER A 53 -14.76 -29.66 2.73
C SER A 53 -15.78 -28.55 3.02
N ILE A 54 -17.05 -28.92 3.24
CA ILE A 54 -18.11 -27.98 3.62
C ILE A 54 -17.83 -27.38 4.99
N LEU A 55 -17.47 -28.20 5.98
CA LEU A 55 -17.17 -27.75 7.34
C LEU A 55 -15.93 -26.84 7.38
N ALA A 56 -14.88 -27.17 6.62
CA ALA A 56 -13.68 -26.35 6.54
C ALA A 56 -13.95 -24.99 5.88
N SER A 57 -14.78 -24.98 4.82
CA SER A 57 -15.24 -23.75 4.18
C SER A 57 -16.07 -22.89 5.14
N ALA A 58 -16.96 -23.51 5.93
CA ALA A 58 -17.76 -22.81 6.94
C ALA A 58 -16.90 -22.23 8.07
N ALA A 59 -15.85 -22.95 8.48
CA ALA A 59 -14.89 -22.51 9.48
C ALA A 59 -13.82 -21.53 8.94
N LYS A 60 -13.81 -21.28 7.61
CA LYS A 60 -12.83 -20.43 6.91
C LYS A 60 -11.37 -20.82 7.20
N CYS A 61 -11.11 -22.11 7.35
CA CYS A 61 -9.78 -22.63 7.66
C CYS A 61 -9.45 -23.83 6.77
N ASP A 62 -8.16 -24.14 6.63
CA ASP A 62 -7.74 -25.32 5.88
C ASP A 62 -8.02 -26.61 6.66
N VAL A 63 -8.39 -27.68 5.95
CA VAL A 63 -8.73 -29.00 6.51
C VAL A 63 -7.57 -29.59 7.31
N THR A 64 -6.33 -29.30 6.92
CA THR A 64 -5.15 -29.83 7.60
C THR A 64 -4.75 -29.04 8.85
N SER A 65 -5.34 -27.85 9.05
CA SER A 65 -4.99 -26.95 10.14
C SER A 65 -5.49 -27.41 11.51
N ASP A 66 -4.76 -27.07 12.56
CA ASP A 66 -5.17 -27.37 13.93
C ASP A 66 -6.43 -26.58 14.33
N SER A 67 -6.62 -25.37 13.79
CA SER A 67 -7.83 -24.57 13.98
C SER A 67 -9.09 -25.27 13.46
N PHE A 68 -8.98 -26.02 12.36
CA PHE A 68 -10.10 -26.82 11.86
C PHE A 68 -10.43 -27.98 12.79
N LYS A 69 -9.41 -28.66 13.31
CA LYS A 69 -9.58 -29.78 14.25
C LYS A 69 -10.18 -29.32 15.57
N GLU A 70 -9.75 -28.16 16.09
CA GLU A 70 -10.36 -27.52 17.25
C GLU A 70 -11.82 -27.12 17.00
N PHE A 71 -12.11 -26.53 15.83
CA PHE A 71 -13.48 -26.23 15.41
C PHE A 71 -14.35 -27.49 15.42
N LEU A 72 -13.89 -28.59 14.85
CA LEU A 72 -14.62 -29.86 14.84
C LEU A 72 -14.88 -30.40 16.24
N VAL A 73 -13.87 -30.43 17.11
CA VAL A 73 -14.01 -30.89 18.49
C VAL A 73 -15.01 -30.04 19.26
N GLY A 74 -14.99 -28.72 19.06
CA GLY A 74 -15.94 -27.79 19.69
C GLY A 74 -17.41 -27.98 19.25
N HIS A 75 -17.66 -28.63 18.10
CA HIS A 75 -19.01 -28.89 17.59
C HIS A 75 -19.52 -30.31 17.92
N ILE A 76 -18.73 -31.10 18.67
CA ILE A 76 -19.18 -32.39 19.20
C ILE A 76 -20.06 -32.12 20.41
N CYS A 77 -21.29 -32.64 20.37
CA CYS A 77 -22.24 -32.52 21.46
C CYS A 77 -22.58 -33.90 22.04
N LEU A 78 -22.93 -33.93 23.32
CA LEU A 78 -23.52 -35.10 23.96
C LEU A 78 -25.04 -34.96 23.91
N ARG A 79 -25.74 -35.95 23.38
CA ARG A 79 -27.20 -36.01 23.37
C ARG A 79 -27.67 -37.27 24.04
N LYS A 80 -28.68 -37.14 24.90
CA LYS A 80 -29.43 -38.30 25.41
C LYS A 80 -30.28 -38.86 24.28
N ASP A 81 -30.02 -40.12 23.93
CA ASP A 81 -30.87 -40.84 23.00
C ASP A 81 -32.19 -41.18 23.71
N GLU A 82 -33.28 -40.59 23.23
CA GLU A 82 -34.63 -40.71 23.80
C GLU A 82 -35.10 -42.17 23.91
N ARG A 83 -34.54 -43.09 23.11
CA ARG A 83 -34.91 -44.51 23.09
C ARG A 83 -34.10 -45.38 24.03
N THR A 84 -32.85 -45.02 24.34
CA THR A 84 -31.93 -45.89 25.08
C THR A 84 -31.47 -45.30 26.40
N THR A 85 -31.85 -44.06 26.72
CA THR A 85 -31.40 -43.30 27.91
C THR A 85 -29.88 -43.22 28.05
N LYS A 86 -29.14 -43.54 26.99
CA LYS A 86 -27.68 -43.47 26.94
C LYS A 86 -27.24 -42.14 26.36
N ASP A 87 -26.17 -41.61 26.92
CA ASP A 87 -25.49 -40.45 26.38
C ASP A 87 -24.75 -40.85 25.10
N THR A 88 -25.02 -40.16 24.00
CA THR A 88 -24.44 -40.45 22.69
C THR A 88 -23.76 -39.22 22.13
N PHE A 89 -22.53 -39.37 21.65
CA PHE A 89 -21.82 -38.29 20.99
C PHE A 89 -22.39 -38.09 19.57
N VAL A 90 -22.57 -36.82 19.20
CA VAL A 90 -23.05 -36.41 17.88
C VAL A 90 -22.21 -35.25 17.34
N LEU A 91 -22.02 -35.22 16.02
CA LEU A 91 -21.51 -34.06 15.29
C LEU A 91 -22.62 -33.60 14.34
N GLY A 92 -23.24 -32.45 14.62
CA GLY A 92 -24.43 -31.98 13.92
C GLY A 92 -25.62 -32.94 14.11
N GLN A 93 -25.92 -33.75 13.09
CA GLN A 93 -26.97 -34.78 13.13
C GLN A 93 -26.42 -36.22 13.07
N THR A 94 -25.10 -36.38 12.92
CA THR A 94 -24.47 -37.69 12.75
C THR A 94 -24.00 -38.25 14.08
N ARG A 95 -24.42 -39.47 14.40
CA ARG A 95 -24.08 -40.17 15.63
C ARG A 95 -22.73 -40.89 15.51
N PHE A 96 -21.94 -40.86 16.58
CA PHE A 96 -20.73 -41.66 16.69
C PHE A 96 -21.07 -43.13 16.95
N VAL A 97 -20.34 -44.03 16.28
CA VAL A 97 -20.50 -45.47 16.45
C VAL A 97 -19.67 -45.94 17.65
N GLU A 98 -20.32 -46.60 18.59
CA GLU A 98 -19.64 -47.16 19.77
C GLU A 98 -18.95 -48.47 19.41
N ARG A 99 -17.69 -48.60 19.85
CA ARG A 99 -16.93 -49.83 19.76
C ARG A 99 -16.30 -50.11 21.13
N PRO A 100 -16.47 -51.31 21.70
CA PRO A 100 -15.69 -51.69 22.86
C PRO A 100 -14.22 -51.76 22.43
N PHE A 101 -13.33 -51.18 23.23
CA PHE A 101 -11.90 -51.37 23.05
C PHE A 101 -11.38 -52.17 24.23
N ASP A 102 -10.65 -53.23 23.93
CA ASP A 102 -10.10 -54.10 24.95
C ASP A 102 -8.71 -53.62 25.33
N ALA A 103 -8.64 -52.85 26.42
CA ALA A 103 -7.37 -52.41 27.00
C ALA A 103 -6.57 -53.57 27.64
N THR A 104 -7.12 -54.78 27.70
CA THR A 104 -6.46 -55.96 28.28
C THR A 104 -5.23 -56.42 27.50
N HIS A 105 -5.06 -56.04 26.23
CA HIS A 105 -3.85 -56.37 25.46
C HIS A 105 -2.57 -55.66 25.94
N LEU A 106 -2.68 -54.64 26.81
CA LEU A 106 -1.55 -53.94 27.43
C LEU A 106 -1.33 -54.31 28.90
N LEU A 107 -2.21 -55.11 29.49
CA LEU A 107 -1.98 -55.71 30.79
C LEU A 107 -1.37 -57.08 30.54
N VAL A 108 -0.08 -57.18 30.81
CA VAL A 108 0.65 -58.43 30.96
C VAL A 108 -0.23 -59.41 31.74
N SER A 109 -0.78 -60.39 31.02
CA SER A 109 -1.25 -61.70 31.49
C SER A 109 -1.91 -61.72 32.88
N ASP A 110 -3.24 -61.88 32.92
CA ASP A 110 -4.01 -62.30 34.12
C ASP A 110 -3.50 -63.62 34.75
N VAL A 111 -2.56 -64.30 34.09
CA VAL A 111 -1.79 -65.43 34.64
C VAL A 111 -0.82 -64.97 35.75
N ALA A 112 -0.34 -63.72 35.73
CA ALA A 112 0.68 -63.22 36.65
C ALA A 112 0.15 -62.87 38.06
N GLU A 113 -1.13 -62.54 38.22
CA GLU A 113 -1.70 -62.28 39.57
C GLU A 113 -2.39 -63.51 40.17
N THR A 114 -2.90 -64.42 39.34
CA THR A 114 -3.65 -65.60 39.82
C THR A 114 -2.77 -66.83 40.07
N MET A 115 -1.69 -67.03 39.31
CA MET A 115 -0.80 -68.19 39.51
C MET A 115 0.07 -68.11 40.78
N PRO A 116 0.69 -66.97 41.15
CA PRO A 116 1.52 -66.93 42.37
C PRO A 116 0.69 -67.13 43.63
N ARG A 117 -0.54 -66.60 43.66
CA ARG A 117 -1.47 -66.78 44.79
C ARG A 117 -1.94 -68.21 44.92
N ARG A 118 -2.23 -68.90 43.81
CA ARG A 118 -2.58 -70.33 43.81
C ARG A 118 -1.40 -71.20 44.25
N MET A 119 -0.21 -70.98 43.71
CA MET A 119 0.99 -71.74 44.09
C MET A 119 1.38 -71.53 45.56
N VAL A 120 1.27 -70.30 46.08
CA VAL A 120 1.49 -70.02 47.50
C VAL A 120 0.40 -70.67 48.36
N ALA A 121 -0.85 -70.69 47.90
CA ALA A 121 -1.94 -71.39 48.59
C ALA A 121 -1.73 -72.91 48.59
N ASP A 122 -1.32 -73.50 47.47
CA ASP A 122 -1.05 -74.94 47.34
C ASP A 122 0.15 -75.36 48.21
N LEU A 123 1.22 -74.56 48.23
CA LEU A 123 2.36 -74.78 49.14
C LEU A 123 1.94 -74.60 50.61
N SER A 124 1.14 -73.58 50.91
CA SER A 124 0.60 -73.35 52.26
C SER A 124 -0.28 -74.51 52.72
N GLU A 125 -1.06 -75.10 51.81
CA GLU A 125 -1.90 -76.26 52.07
C GLU A 125 -1.07 -77.52 52.31
N VAL A 126 -0.01 -77.76 51.51
CA VAL A 126 0.94 -78.87 51.76
C VAL A 126 1.64 -78.70 53.12
N LEU A 127 2.10 -77.49 53.44
CA LEU A 127 2.72 -77.19 54.72
C LEU A 127 1.73 -77.34 55.88
N ARG A 128 0.47 -76.95 55.69
CA ARG A 128 -0.62 -77.14 56.66
C ARG A 128 -0.85 -78.63 56.92
N GLN A 129 -0.99 -79.44 55.87
CA GLN A 129 -1.16 -80.89 55.96
C GLN A 129 0.01 -81.59 56.67
N LEU A 130 1.26 -81.17 56.40
CA LEU A 130 2.44 -81.66 57.10
C LEU A 130 2.50 -81.18 58.56
N SER A 131 1.98 -79.98 58.86
CA SER A 131 1.93 -79.43 60.22
C SER A 131 0.84 -80.05 61.09
N ASP A 132 -0.29 -80.45 60.50
CA ASP A 132 -1.42 -81.10 61.18
C ASP A 132 -1.00 -82.43 61.84
N GLN A 133 0.08 -83.08 61.39
CA GLN A 133 0.67 -84.25 62.08
C GLN A 133 1.26 -83.93 63.48
N ARG A 134 1.64 -82.67 63.74
CA ARG A 134 2.14 -82.27 65.07
C ARG A 134 1.01 -81.95 66.04
N CYS A 135 -0.22 -81.79 65.56
CA CYS A 135 -1.40 -81.61 66.39
C CYS A 135 -1.88 -82.97 66.91
N PHE A 136 -1.62 -83.16 68.20
CA PHE A 136 -1.86 -84.33 69.00
C PHE A 136 -3.28 -84.95 68.87
N GLN A 137 -3.29 -86.28 68.81
CA GLN A 137 -4.15 -87.23 69.54
C GLN A 137 -5.30 -88.01 68.87
N GLU A 138 -5.82 -87.73 67.67
CA GLU A 138 -6.92 -88.57 67.14
C GLU A 138 -6.79 -88.97 65.65
N ARG A 139 -6.37 -90.22 65.44
CA ARG A 139 -6.86 -91.16 64.40
C ARG A 139 -6.67 -90.85 62.91
N GLN A 140 -5.50 -90.42 62.45
CA GLN A 140 -5.09 -90.72 61.07
C GLN A 140 -3.56 -90.87 60.95
N ILE A 141 -3.08 -92.10 61.10
CA ILE A 141 -1.69 -92.43 60.75
C ILE A 141 -1.67 -92.55 59.23
N TRP A 142 -1.08 -91.56 58.57
CA TRP A 142 -0.80 -91.64 57.14
C TRP A 142 0.06 -92.88 56.87
N SER A 143 -0.19 -93.58 55.77
CA SER A 143 0.76 -94.58 55.31
C SER A 143 2.07 -93.88 54.96
N ASN A 144 3.22 -94.58 55.10
CA ASN A 144 4.51 -94.03 54.70
C ASN A 144 4.46 -93.47 53.27
N GLN A 145 3.69 -94.10 52.37
CA GLN A 145 3.47 -93.63 51.00
C GLN A 145 2.84 -92.24 50.94
N GLN A 146 1.76 -91.96 51.69
CA GLN A 146 1.09 -90.67 51.70
C GLN A 146 1.98 -89.53 52.21
N LEU A 147 2.83 -89.83 53.20
CA LEU A 147 3.81 -88.88 53.72
C LEU A 147 4.91 -88.58 52.68
N PHE A 148 5.43 -89.60 52.00
CA PHE A 148 6.39 -89.40 50.92
C PHE A 148 5.78 -88.62 49.74
N ASP A 149 4.55 -88.94 49.34
CA ASP A 149 3.85 -88.25 48.24
C ASP A 149 3.63 -86.76 48.55
N ALA A 150 3.24 -86.40 49.79
CA ALA A 150 3.07 -85.01 50.21
C ALA A 150 4.40 -84.24 50.25
N ILE A 151 5.48 -84.88 50.69
CA ILE A 151 6.82 -84.28 50.70
C ILE A 151 7.31 -84.04 49.27
N VAL A 152 7.13 -85.01 48.36
CA VAL A 152 7.49 -84.88 46.94
C VAL A 152 6.72 -83.74 46.29
N ASN A 153 5.40 -83.68 46.49
CA ASN A 153 4.58 -82.55 46.01
C ASN A 153 5.05 -81.21 46.57
N GLY A 154 5.45 -81.13 47.84
CA GLY A 154 6.01 -79.92 48.43
C GLY A 154 7.30 -79.45 47.75
N PHE A 155 8.20 -80.38 47.41
CA PHE A 155 9.42 -80.06 46.65
C PHE A 155 9.12 -79.61 45.22
N GLU A 156 8.15 -80.22 44.56
CA GLU A 156 7.71 -79.81 43.22
C GLU A 156 7.14 -78.38 43.22
N GLN A 157 6.30 -78.03 44.21
CA GLN A 157 5.76 -76.68 44.35
C GLN A 157 6.85 -75.64 44.67
N LEU A 158 7.84 -75.99 45.51
CA LEU A 158 8.99 -75.12 45.77
C LEU A 158 9.85 -74.90 44.52
N HIS A 159 10.05 -75.94 43.71
CA HIS A 159 10.80 -75.83 42.46
C HIS A 159 10.07 -74.96 41.42
N LEU A 160 8.73 -75.11 41.33
CA LEU A 160 7.88 -74.29 40.48
C LEU A 160 7.95 -72.80 40.91
N LEU A 161 7.86 -72.53 42.21
CA LEU A 161 7.96 -71.18 42.76
C LEU A 161 9.32 -70.54 42.49
N ALA A 162 10.41 -71.29 42.70
CA ALA A 162 11.77 -70.81 42.42
C ALA A 162 11.95 -70.44 40.93
N THR A 163 11.45 -71.27 40.03
CA THR A 163 11.51 -71.01 38.58
C THR A 163 10.73 -69.73 38.21
N HIS A 164 9.56 -69.52 38.82
CA HIS A 164 8.77 -68.31 38.61
C HIS A 164 9.47 -67.05 39.15
N CYS A 165 10.10 -67.12 40.32
CA CYS A 165 10.90 -66.02 40.86
C CYS A 165 12.06 -65.63 39.92
N MET A 166 12.77 -66.61 39.35
CA MET A 166 13.84 -66.34 38.37
C MET A 166 13.30 -65.68 37.09
N GLN A 167 12.13 -66.10 36.60
CA GLN A 167 11.48 -65.48 35.44
C GLN A 167 11.04 -64.04 35.74
N GLN A 168 10.50 -63.78 36.92
CA GLN A 168 10.14 -62.43 37.35
C GLN A 168 11.37 -61.52 37.45
N GLU A 169 12.48 -62.02 38.00
CA GLU A 169 13.74 -61.27 38.07
C GLU A 169 14.23 -60.86 36.67
N ALA A 170 14.14 -61.76 35.68
CA ALA A 170 14.50 -61.44 34.30
C ALA A 170 13.60 -60.36 33.67
N VAL A 171 12.29 -60.39 33.95
CA VAL A 171 11.34 -59.36 33.50
C VAL A 171 11.63 -58.02 34.16
N VAL A 172 11.88 -58.00 35.48
CA VAL A 172 12.24 -56.78 36.22
C VAL A 172 13.55 -56.19 35.68
N ALA A 173 14.57 -57.01 35.45
CA ALA A 173 15.84 -56.57 34.88
C ALA A 173 15.68 -55.97 33.47
N LYS A 174 14.77 -56.52 32.65
CA LYS A 174 14.43 -55.96 31.34
C LYS A 174 13.72 -54.61 31.47
N LEU A 175 12.73 -54.52 32.36
CA LEU A 175 12.00 -53.27 32.61
C LEU A 175 12.93 -52.14 33.08
N VAL A 176 13.87 -52.44 33.98
CA VAL A 176 14.88 -51.46 34.42
C VAL A 176 15.68 -50.93 33.23
N LYS A 177 16.17 -51.81 32.35
CA LYS A 177 16.91 -51.41 31.15
C LYS A 177 16.06 -50.57 30.19
N ASP A 178 14.79 -50.91 30.02
CA ASP A 178 13.90 -50.16 29.12
C ASP A 178 13.55 -48.77 29.70
N VAL A 179 13.38 -48.66 31.02
CA VAL A 179 13.25 -47.37 31.70
C VAL A 179 14.49 -46.50 31.51
N ASP A 180 15.69 -47.06 31.63
CA ASP A 180 16.93 -46.30 31.41
C ASP A 180 17.07 -45.81 29.96
N LYS A 181 16.69 -46.63 28.98
CA LYS A 181 16.60 -46.19 27.57
C LYS A 181 15.60 -45.06 27.39
N TRP A 182 14.43 -45.15 28.03
CA TRP A 182 13.41 -44.10 27.95
C TRP A 182 13.90 -42.79 28.57
N LYS A 183 14.60 -42.84 29.71
CA LYS A 183 15.23 -41.66 30.32
C LYS A 183 16.25 -41.04 29.37
N ALA A 184 17.15 -41.82 28.78
CA ALA A 184 18.13 -41.32 27.83
C ALA A 184 17.45 -40.67 26.59
N ALA A 185 16.41 -41.31 26.05
CA ALA A 185 15.65 -40.79 24.92
C ALA A 185 14.85 -39.52 25.27
N ALA A 186 14.41 -39.37 26.52
CA ALA A 186 13.75 -38.16 27.00
C ALA A 186 14.75 -36.99 27.10
N ILE A 187 15.92 -37.22 27.72
CA ILE A 187 16.99 -36.21 27.84
C ILE A 187 17.43 -35.72 26.45
N GLU A 188 17.66 -36.62 25.50
CA GLU A 188 18.07 -36.24 24.15
C GLU A 188 16.98 -35.49 23.39
N ARG A 189 15.69 -35.81 23.62
CA ARG A 189 14.58 -35.02 23.06
C ARG A 189 14.56 -33.61 23.62
N THR A 190 14.67 -33.44 24.93
CA THR A 190 14.72 -32.13 25.60
C THR A 190 15.91 -31.31 25.08
N ARG A 191 17.09 -31.91 24.96
CA ARG A 191 18.29 -31.22 24.43
C ARG A 191 18.07 -30.68 23.01
N ARG A 192 17.40 -31.46 22.14
CA ARG A 192 17.09 -31.04 20.77
C ARG A 192 16.07 -29.92 20.73
N THR A 193 15.01 -29.99 21.54
CA THR A 193 14.01 -28.93 21.62
C THR A 193 14.61 -27.64 22.15
N ASP A 194 15.47 -27.70 23.16
CA ASP A 194 16.15 -26.52 23.71
C ASP A 194 17.10 -25.89 22.68
N SER A 195 17.83 -26.74 21.94
CA SER A 195 18.72 -26.27 20.86
C SER A 195 17.94 -25.54 19.75
N ALA A 196 16.80 -26.11 19.33
CA ALA A 196 15.93 -25.51 18.32
C ALA A 196 15.29 -24.20 18.83
N LEU A 197 14.88 -24.16 20.11
CA LEU A 197 14.36 -22.94 20.74
C LEU A 197 15.42 -21.83 20.76
N HIS A 198 16.67 -22.15 21.11
CA HIS A 198 17.78 -21.19 21.08
C HIS A 198 18.11 -20.68 19.67
N GLU A 199 17.97 -21.52 18.64
CA GLU A 199 18.14 -21.10 17.25
C GLU A 199 17.01 -20.18 16.79
N HIS A 200 15.76 -20.51 17.12
CA HIS A 200 14.62 -19.63 16.87
C HIS A 200 14.75 -18.29 17.58
N GLN A 201 15.22 -18.28 18.83
CA GLN A 201 15.46 -17.03 19.57
C GLN A 201 16.50 -16.15 18.87
N ARG A 202 17.64 -16.71 18.44
CA ARG A 202 18.65 -15.94 17.68
C ARG A 202 18.08 -15.37 16.39
N THR A 203 17.22 -16.13 15.71
CA THR A 203 16.58 -15.67 14.47
C THR A 203 15.61 -14.53 14.73
N LEU A 204 14.84 -14.59 15.83
CA LEU A 204 13.98 -13.50 16.28
C LEU A 204 14.78 -12.24 16.61
N ASP A 205 15.87 -12.37 17.36
CA ASP A 205 16.73 -11.23 17.72
C ASP A 205 17.33 -10.55 16.46
N GLN A 206 17.70 -11.33 15.44
CA GLN A 206 18.16 -10.80 14.14
C GLN A 206 17.05 -10.06 13.39
N LEU A 207 15.83 -10.61 13.38
CA LEU A 207 14.68 -9.97 12.74
C LEU A 207 14.29 -8.68 13.47
N GLU A 208 14.36 -8.66 14.80
CA GLU A 208 14.10 -7.46 15.60
C GLU A 208 15.15 -6.38 15.34
N SER A 209 16.44 -6.75 15.31
CA SER A 209 17.52 -5.83 14.94
C SER A 209 17.33 -5.28 13.52
N PHE A 210 16.91 -6.11 12.57
CA PHE A 210 16.62 -5.67 11.20
C PHE A 210 15.43 -4.72 11.14
N ALA A 211 14.35 -5.02 11.88
CA ALA A 211 13.18 -4.16 11.97
C ALA A 211 13.52 -2.80 12.56
N MET A 212 14.33 -2.75 13.63
CA MET A 212 14.81 -1.51 14.25
C MET A 212 15.66 -0.67 13.30
N SER A 213 16.59 -1.30 12.57
CA SER A 213 17.41 -0.63 11.55
C SER A 213 16.55 -0.05 10.41
N THR A 214 15.56 -0.82 9.95
CA THR A 214 14.61 -0.38 8.92
C THR A 214 13.78 0.80 9.43
N GLN A 215 13.29 0.75 10.67
CA GLN A 215 12.54 1.83 11.29
C GLN A 215 13.38 3.11 11.40
N GLN A 216 14.66 3.00 11.75
CA GLN A 216 15.57 4.14 11.80
C GLN A 216 15.83 4.74 10.42
N THR A 217 15.95 3.90 9.39
CA THR A 217 16.07 4.35 8.00
C THR A 217 14.82 5.12 7.56
N ILE A 218 13.63 4.61 7.87
CA ILE A 218 12.35 5.27 7.57
C ILE A 218 12.27 6.64 8.25
N ARG A 219 12.62 6.74 9.55
CA ARG A 219 12.64 8.02 10.27
C ARG A 219 13.61 9.03 9.66
N THR A 220 14.76 8.55 9.17
CA THR A 220 15.75 9.41 8.50
C THR A 220 15.21 9.93 7.17
N LEU A 221 14.59 9.06 6.37
CA LEU A 221 13.94 9.46 5.11
C LEU A 221 12.80 10.45 5.34
N ASP A 222 12.00 10.24 6.38
CA ASP A 222 10.90 11.14 6.74
C ASP A 222 11.41 12.55 7.10
N SER A 223 12.47 12.63 7.89
CA SER A 223 13.17 13.89 8.18
C SER A 223 13.68 14.56 6.90
N GLN A 224 14.31 13.80 6.01
CA GLN A 224 14.80 14.34 4.74
C GLN A 224 13.67 14.87 3.87
N ILE A 225 12.54 14.16 3.78
CA ILE A 225 11.36 14.61 3.02
C ILE A 225 10.81 15.91 3.62
N HIS A 226 10.76 16.01 4.95
CA HIS A 226 10.32 17.22 5.63
C HIS A 226 11.23 18.42 5.31
N ASP A 227 12.55 18.23 5.35
CA ASP A 227 13.52 19.27 5.02
C ASP A 227 13.39 19.71 3.56
N HIS A 228 13.26 18.76 2.62
CA HIS A 228 13.04 19.07 1.20
C HIS A 228 11.73 19.79 0.96
N SER A 229 10.65 19.40 1.65
CA SER A 229 9.34 20.06 1.55
C SER A 229 9.43 21.52 2.01
N THR A 230 10.14 21.76 3.11
CA THR A 230 10.36 23.11 3.64
C THR A 230 11.18 23.97 2.66
N ALA A 231 12.29 23.42 2.14
CA ALA A 231 13.12 24.10 1.15
C ALA A 231 12.36 24.43 -0.14
N MET A 232 11.56 23.49 -0.66
CA MET A 232 10.71 23.70 -1.83
C MET A 232 9.65 24.77 -1.60
N THR A 233 9.08 24.83 -0.40
CA THR A 233 8.10 25.85 -0.04
C THR A 233 8.74 27.24 0.01
N ALA A 234 9.95 27.36 0.57
CA ALA A 234 10.71 28.61 0.57
C ALA A 234 11.07 29.04 -0.87
N MET A 235 11.61 28.15 -1.70
CA MET A 235 11.90 28.43 -3.11
C MET A 235 10.65 28.88 -3.88
N ARG A 236 9.50 28.26 -3.61
CA ARG A 236 8.23 28.65 -4.24
C ARG A 236 7.84 30.08 -3.86
N GLN A 237 7.94 30.45 -2.58
CA GLN A 237 7.64 31.80 -2.11
C GLN A 237 8.60 32.84 -2.72
N ASP A 238 9.89 32.51 -2.81
CA ASP A 238 10.89 33.38 -3.43
C ASP A 238 10.57 33.60 -4.92
N LEU A 239 10.28 32.54 -5.66
CA LEU A 239 9.91 32.62 -7.08
C LEU A 239 8.60 33.40 -7.29
N GLU A 240 7.58 33.19 -6.45
CA GLU A 240 6.33 33.95 -6.49
C GLU A 240 6.58 35.45 -6.25
N SER A 241 7.46 35.80 -5.32
CA SER A 241 7.83 37.18 -5.02
C SER A 241 8.60 37.83 -6.18
N ALA A 242 9.59 37.12 -6.75
CA ALA A 242 10.38 37.57 -7.88
C ALA A 242 9.52 37.75 -9.13
N TRP A 243 8.57 36.83 -9.36
CA TRP A 243 7.61 36.93 -10.45
C TRP A 243 6.71 38.17 -10.31
N LYS A 244 6.14 38.42 -9.12
CA LYS A 244 5.32 39.61 -8.86
C LYS A 244 6.10 40.90 -9.11
N MET A 245 7.34 40.98 -8.63
CA MET A 245 8.21 42.13 -8.87
C MET A 245 8.50 42.34 -10.36
N ARG A 246 8.80 41.25 -11.09
CA ARG A 246 9.05 41.32 -12.53
C ARG A 246 7.81 41.74 -13.31
N GLN A 247 6.64 41.23 -12.95
CA GLN A 247 5.36 41.63 -13.55
C GLN A 247 5.11 43.13 -13.35
N GLN A 248 5.27 43.64 -12.12
CA GLN A 248 5.12 45.08 -11.84
C GLN A 248 6.11 45.93 -12.63
N THR A 249 7.35 45.47 -12.76
CA THR A 249 8.38 46.18 -13.54
C THR A 249 8.01 46.25 -15.02
N MET A 250 7.53 45.15 -15.60
CA MET A 250 7.05 45.12 -16.99
C MET A 250 5.83 46.01 -17.21
N GLU A 251 4.88 46.05 -16.26
CA GLU A 251 3.71 46.93 -16.32
C GLU A 251 4.13 48.41 -16.29
N LEU A 252 5.10 48.78 -15.44
CA LEU A 252 5.65 50.14 -15.40
C LEU A 252 6.39 50.53 -16.68
N GLU A 253 7.20 49.63 -17.25
CA GLU A 253 7.88 49.86 -18.53
C GLU A 253 6.89 50.02 -19.70
N ALA A 254 5.81 49.23 -19.71
CA ALA A 254 4.73 49.34 -20.68
C ALA A 254 3.97 50.66 -20.52
N GLU A 255 3.68 51.09 -19.29
CA GLU A 255 3.04 52.39 -19.01
C GLU A 255 3.92 53.55 -19.46
N ARG A 256 5.21 53.50 -19.13
CA ARG A 256 6.20 54.48 -19.57
C ARG A 256 6.25 54.58 -21.10
N SER A 257 6.34 53.43 -21.78
CA SER A 257 6.36 53.39 -23.25
C SER A 257 5.07 53.95 -23.85
N ARG A 258 3.90 53.61 -23.29
CA ARG A 258 2.60 54.16 -23.72
C ARG A 258 2.55 55.68 -23.56
N LYS A 259 3.08 56.20 -22.45
CA LYS A 259 3.16 57.65 -22.22
C LYS A 259 4.07 58.33 -23.23
N GLU A 260 5.29 57.81 -23.45
CA GLU A 260 6.23 58.36 -24.45
C GLU A 260 5.61 58.38 -25.86
N TRP A 261 4.91 57.31 -26.26
CA TRP A 261 4.17 57.28 -27.52
C TRP A 261 2.99 58.26 -27.58
N SER A 262 2.29 58.49 -26.47
CA SER A 262 1.20 59.47 -26.41
C SER A 262 1.73 60.89 -26.53
N ASP A 263 2.81 61.20 -25.81
CA ASP A 263 3.46 62.52 -25.84
C ASP A 263 3.99 62.81 -27.24
N PHE A 264 4.66 61.82 -27.87
CA PHE A 264 5.10 61.92 -29.26
C PHE A 264 3.94 62.21 -30.22
N ARG A 265 2.81 61.51 -30.10
CA ARG A 265 1.62 61.76 -30.93
C ARG A 265 1.05 63.16 -30.72
N MET A 266 1.01 63.64 -29.49
CA MET A 266 0.54 64.99 -29.17
C MET A 266 1.44 66.07 -29.76
N ASP A 267 2.76 65.91 -29.66
CA ASP A 267 3.70 66.85 -30.27
C ASP A 267 3.65 66.81 -31.78
N ASN A 268 3.56 65.63 -32.39
CA ASN A 268 3.38 65.50 -33.84
C ASN A 268 2.10 66.19 -34.33
N LYS A 269 1.00 66.04 -33.58
CA LYS A 269 -0.26 66.76 -33.86
C LYS A 269 -0.06 68.27 -33.83
N ARG A 270 0.61 68.80 -32.79
CA ARG A 270 0.94 70.24 -32.70
C ARG A 270 1.81 70.70 -33.87
N HIS A 271 2.81 69.91 -34.27
CA HIS A 271 3.64 70.22 -35.42
C HIS A 271 2.83 70.25 -36.72
N MET A 272 1.92 69.30 -36.92
CA MET A 272 1.04 69.27 -38.08
C MET A 272 0.11 70.48 -38.13
N GLU A 273 -0.43 70.91 -36.99
CA GLU A 273 -1.23 72.14 -36.87
C GLU A 273 -0.39 73.38 -37.24
N ARG A 274 0.83 73.50 -36.72
CA ARG A 274 1.75 74.60 -37.09
C ARG A 274 2.09 74.62 -38.58
N ILE A 275 2.32 73.44 -39.18
CA ILE A 275 2.58 73.32 -40.62
C ILE A 275 1.36 73.76 -41.42
N LYS A 276 0.15 73.33 -41.00
CA LYS A 276 -1.11 73.75 -41.62
C LYS A 276 -1.28 75.28 -41.56
N ASP A 277 -1.04 75.88 -40.40
CA ASP A 277 -1.14 77.34 -40.22
C ASP A 277 -0.13 78.07 -41.12
N ALA A 278 1.10 77.57 -41.22
CA ALA A 278 2.13 78.12 -42.11
C ALA A 278 1.72 78.03 -43.59
N PHE A 279 1.13 76.92 -44.03
CA PHE A 279 0.59 76.79 -45.38
C PHE A 279 -0.57 77.74 -45.64
N SER A 280 -1.46 77.95 -44.67
CA SER A 280 -2.54 78.94 -44.76
C SER A 280 -1.97 80.35 -44.95
N LEU A 281 -0.96 80.74 -44.15
CA LEU A 281 -0.27 82.04 -44.30
C LEU A 281 0.44 82.19 -45.65
N LEU A 282 1.10 81.14 -46.13
CA LEU A 282 1.74 81.15 -47.46
C LEU A 282 0.71 81.32 -48.58
N ASN A 283 -0.44 80.65 -48.47
CA ASN A 283 -1.50 80.76 -49.47
C ASN A 283 -2.14 82.16 -49.46
N GLU A 284 -2.35 82.75 -48.28
CA GLU A 284 -2.76 84.15 -48.16
C GLU A 284 -1.73 85.10 -48.78
N ALA A 285 -0.44 84.90 -48.48
CA ALA A 285 0.64 85.71 -49.05
C ALA A 285 0.67 85.58 -50.58
N GLN A 286 0.54 84.37 -51.13
CA GLN A 286 0.45 84.14 -52.57
C GLN A 286 -0.76 84.88 -53.18
N SER A 287 -1.93 84.83 -52.53
CA SER A 287 -3.11 85.57 -52.98
C SER A 287 -2.88 87.08 -53.01
N ARG A 288 -2.25 87.64 -51.96
CA ARG A 288 -1.90 89.06 -51.88
C ARG A 288 -0.88 89.45 -52.95
N THR A 289 0.17 88.66 -53.14
CA THR A 289 1.19 88.88 -54.17
C THR A 289 0.58 88.80 -55.57
N SER A 290 -0.28 87.80 -55.83
CA SER A 290 -0.99 87.66 -57.11
C SER A 290 -1.82 88.91 -57.43
N LYS A 291 -2.60 89.42 -56.45
CA LYS A 291 -3.34 90.69 -56.59
C LYS A 291 -2.41 91.87 -56.87
N HIS A 292 -1.25 91.92 -56.21
CA HIS A 292 -0.29 93.00 -56.42
C HIS A 292 0.32 92.95 -57.83
N VAL A 293 0.68 91.76 -58.32
CA VAL A 293 1.16 91.55 -59.69
C VAL A 293 0.11 91.96 -60.73
N THR A 294 -1.17 91.62 -60.52
CA THR A 294 -2.23 92.06 -61.43
C THR A 294 -2.41 93.58 -61.44
N ASN A 295 -2.27 94.23 -60.28
CA ASN A 295 -2.35 95.70 -60.21
C ASN A 295 -1.19 96.36 -60.96
N VAL A 296 0.05 95.90 -60.71
CA VAL A 296 1.25 96.39 -61.41
C VAL A 296 1.16 96.15 -62.92
N ALA A 297 0.64 95.00 -63.37
CA ALA A 297 0.41 94.75 -64.79
C ALA A 297 -0.61 95.73 -65.42
N GLY A 298 -1.63 96.13 -64.65
CA GLY A 298 -2.57 97.18 -65.03
C GLY A 298 -1.88 98.55 -65.17
N GLU A 299 -1.07 98.95 -64.18
CA GLU A 299 -0.29 100.19 -64.21
C GLU A 299 0.70 100.23 -65.38
N VAL A 300 1.38 99.11 -65.67
CA VAL A 300 2.28 99.00 -66.84
C VAL A 300 1.50 99.16 -68.16
N SER A 301 0.27 98.64 -68.22
CA SER A 301 -0.61 98.80 -69.40
C SER A 301 -1.06 100.26 -69.57
N GLU A 302 -1.29 100.99 -68.47
CA GLU A 302 -1.51 102.45 -68.50
C GLU A 302 -0.29 103.22 -68.97
N LEU A 303 0.91 102.82 -68.53
CA LEU A 303 2.17 103.38 -69.01
C LEU A 303 2.34 103.14 -70.53
N GLY A 304 1.90 101.98 -71.03
CA GLY A 304 1.83 101.68 -72.47
C GLY A 304 0.94 102.67 -73.23
N ARG A 305 -0.25 102.97 -72.73
CA ARG A 305 -1.15 103.99 -73.30
C ARG A 305 -0.56 105.39 -73.23
N PHE A 306 0.15 105.72 -72.15
CA PHE A 306 0.86 106.99 -72.03
C PHE A 306 1.98 107.12 -73.08
N LYS A 307 2.75 106.05 -73.33
CA LYS A 307 3.73 106.00 -74.42
C LYS A 307 3.08 106.27 -75.78
N GLU A 308 1.91 105.71 -76.06
CA GLU A 308 1.16 105.99 -77.29
C GLU A 308 0.74 107.46 -77.40
N HIS A 309 0.30 108.07 -76.29
CA HIS A 309 -0.01 109.51 -76.26
C HIS A 309 1.21 110.38 -76.51
N VAL A 310 2.37 110.03 -75.93
CA VAL A 310 3.64 110.74 -76.18
C VAL A 310 4.06 110.61 -77.65
N ALA A 311 3.92 109.41 -78.23
CA ALA A 311 4.21 109.19 -79.65
C ALA A 311 3.28 110.02 -80.56
N HIS A 312 1.99 110.07 -80.23
CA HIS A 312 1.01 110.89 -80.95
C HIS A 312 1.31 112.40 -80.83
N ASN A 313 1.65 112.88 -79.63
CA ASN A 313 2.10 114.26 -79.44
C ASN A 313 3.38 114.56 -80.23
N GLY A 314 4.29 113.59 -80.34
CA GLY A 314 5.48 113.68 -81.19
C GLY A 314 5.13 113.84 -82.68
N GLN A 315 4.13 113.10 -83.18
CA GLN A 315 3.60 113.27 -84.54
C GLN A 315 2.97 114.65 -84.75
N LEU A 316 2.11 115.09 -83.83
CA LEU A 316 1.51 116.43 -83.88
C LEU A 316 2.58 117.54 -83.89
N LEU A 317 3.63 117.42 -83.08
CA LEU A 317 4.74 118.37 -83.08
C LEU A 317 5.51 118.36 -84.41
N ALA A 318 5.68 117.19 -85.04
CA ALA A 318 6.29 117.08 -86.36
C ALA A 318 5.41 117.75 -87.44
N GLU A 319 4.09 117.54 -87.38
CA GLU A 319 3.11 118.19 -88.26
C GLU A 319 3.09 119.73 -88.07
N VAL A 320 3.12 120.22 -86.83
CA VAL A 320 3.20 121.67 -86.55
C VAL A 320 4.52 122.26 -87.06
N ARG A 321 5.64 121.56 -86.90
CA ARG A 321 6.93 122.00 -87.48
C ARG A 321 6.87 122.04 -89.00
N GLN A 322 6.25 121.04 -89.63
CA GLN A 322 6.07 120.99 -91.07
C GLN A 322 5.18 122.15 -91.56
N ALA A 323 4.06 122.40 -90.88
CA ALA A 323 3.18 123.53 -91.16
C ALA A 323 3.90 124.88 -90.97
N TYR A 324 4.75 125.02 -89.95
CA TYR A 324 5.57 126.21 -89.76
C TYR A 324 6.57 126.41 -90.92
N VAL A 325 7.22 125.34 -91.39
CA VAL A 325 8.11 125.39 -92.57
C VAL A 325 7.31 125.85 -93.80
N GLU A 326 6.12 125.29 -94.01
CA GLU A 326 5.23 125.66 -95.13
C GLU A 326 4.78 127.13 -95.06
N VAL A 327 4.43 127.64 -93.88
CA VAL A 327 4.10 129.06 -93.66
C VAL A 327 5.31 129.97 -93.88
N SER A 328 6.49 129.56 -93.41
CA SER A 328 7.75 130.31 -93.62
C SER A 328 8.24 130.29 -95.08
N HIS A 329 7.67 129.44 -95.92
CA HIS A 329 7.91 129.38 -97.37
C HIS A 329 6.74 129.88 -98.21
N HIS A 330 5.67 130.38 -97.57
CA HIS A 330 4.53 130.95 -98.27
C HIS A 330 4.90 132.32 -98.90
N PRO A 331 4.63 132.56 -100.20
CA PRO A 331 5.15 133.70 -100.96
C PRO A 331 4.62 135.09 -100.55
N PHE A 332 3.84 135.19 -99.46
CA PHE A 332 3.36 136.47 -98.90
C PHE A 332 4.24 137.01 -97.75
N VAL A 333 5.10 136.18 -97.14
CA VAL A 333 5.92 136.57 -95.97
C VAL A 333 7.28 137.15 -96.36
N LYS A 334 7.68 137.04 -97.64
CA LYS A 334 8.94 137.63 -98.14
C LYS A 334 8.92 139.16 -98.26
N ASP A 335 7.76 139.80 -98.30
CA ASP A 335 7.67 141.25 -98.53
C ASP A 335 7.45 142.11 -97.27
N HIS A 336 7.14 141.52 -96.11
CA HIS A 336 6.92 142.27 -94.85
C HIS A 336 7.71 141.70 -93.64
N GLY A 337 9.03 141.53 -93.84
CA GLY A 337 9.98 141.05 -92.85
C GLY A 337 10.39 142.06 -91.75
N HIS A 338 9.44 142.60 -91.00
CA HIS A 338 9.71 143.42 -89.82
C HIS A 338 8.62 143.26 -88.74
N CYS A 339 8.46 142.08 -88.11
CA CYS A 339 7.72 142.00 -86.84
C CYS A 339 7.83 140.73 -85.96
N VAL A 340 8.74 139.77 -86.21
CA VAL A 340 8.73 138.49 -85.43
C VAL A 340 10.08 138.16 -84.79
N LYS A 341 10.76 139.16 -84.24
CA LYS A 341 11.97 138.96 -83.41
C LYS A 341 11.75 139.12 -81.90
N GLU A 342 10.51 139.31 -81.43
CA GLU A 342 10.23 139.59 -80.01
C GLU A 342 9.43 138.52 -79.24
N LEU A 343 9.23 137.32 -79.79
CA LEU A 343 8.39 136.28 -79.16
C LEU A 343 9.09 134.93 -78.93
N MET A 344 10.39 134.95 -78.60
CA MET A 344 11.09 133.73 -78.13
C MET A 344 11.95 134.02 -76.89
N ARG A 345 11.27 134.23 -75.76
CA ARG A 345 11.72 133.76 -74.45
C ARG A 345 10.84 132.61 -74.00
#